data_AF-A0A969KP56-F1
#
_entry.id   AF-A0A969KP56-F1
#
_cell.length_a   1.000
_cell.length_b   1.000
_cell.length_c   1.000
_cell.angle_alpha   90.00
_cell.angle_beta   90.00
_cell.angle_gamma   90.00
#
_symmetry.space_group_name_H-M   'P 1'
#
loop_
_entity.id
_entity.type
_entity.pdbx_description
1 polymer ?
#
loop_
_entity_poly.entity_id
_entity_poly.type
_entity_poly.pdbx_seq_one_letter_code
_entity_poly.pdbx_strand_id
1 'polypeptide(L)'
;MSTLRPWLDCCREEASAQAEAEARSLWRLPPEAVIPFNHRWEHVQDVVSLARWLVRQTGADTLTLEAAAWLHDVRKMEPRHAIAGANAARQILAKTDFPPARTDAVCDAIRKHEGMFRPPNASPLEPLEAA
;
A
#
# COMPACT_ATOMS: atom_id res chain seq x y z
N MET A 1 -29.46 9.23 4.00
CA MET A 1 -28.58 8.14 3.51
C MET A 1 -27.17 8.65 3.68
N SER A 2 -26.36 8.03 4.53
CA SER A 2 -24.97 8.49 4.72
C SER A 2 -24.22 8.33 3.39
N THR A 3 -23.85 9.45 2.77
CA THR A 3 -23.04 9.47 1.55
C THR A 3 -21.60 9.17 1.94
N LEU A 4 -21.27 7.88 2.03
CA LEU A 4 -19.91 7.43 2.30
C LEU A 4 -18.96 8.05 1.26
N ARG A 5 -17.73 8.38 1.68
CA ARG A 5 -16.73 8.96 0.78
C ARG A 5 -16.35 7.94 -0.31
N PRO A 6 -16.07 8.39 -1.55
CA PRO A 6 -15.49 7.51 -2.56
C PRO A 6 -14.19 6.88 -2.04
N TRP A 7 -14.11 5.55 -2.07
CA TRP A 7 -12.99 4.83 -1.48
C TRP A 7 -11.66 5.18 -2.14
N LEU A 8 -11.67 5.40 -3.45
CA LEU A 8 -10.46 5.69 -4.21
C LEU A 8 -9.83 7.02 -3.77
N ASP A 9 -10.66 8.05 -3.62
CA ASP A 9 -10.21 9.37 -3.17
C ASP A 9 -9.69 9.29 -1.73
N CYS A 10 -10.43 8.61 -0.85
CA CYS A 10 -10.00 8.38 0.53
C CYS A 10 -8.66 7.61 0.60
N CYS A 11 -8.47 6.57 -0.21
CA CYS A 11 -7.21 5.80 -0.21
C CYS A 11 -6.04 6.64 -0.71
N ARG A 12 -6.24 7.47 -1.73
CA ARG A 12 -5.23 8.39 -2.26
C ARG A 12 -4.84 9.45 -1.25
N GLU A 13 -5.83 10.06 -0.59
CA GLU A 13 -5.61 11.06 0.47
C GLU A 13 -4.79 10.48 1.62
N GLU A 14 -5.16 9.30 2.13
CA GLU A 14 -4.44 8.65 3.24
C GLU A 14 -3.01 8.26 2.84
N ALA A 15 -2.83 7.73 1.62
CA ALA A 15 -1.52 7.37 1.10
C ALA A 15 -0.62 8.59 0.88
N SER A 16 -1.15 9.67 0.29
CA SER A 16 -0.38 10.90 0.05
C SER A 16 -0.03 11.59 1.37
N ALA A 17 -0.97 11.69 2.31
CA ALA A 17 -0.73 12.29 3.63
C ALA A 17 0.35 11.52 4.41
N GLN A 18 0.32 10.18 4.39
CA GLN A 18 1.36 9.38 5.04
C GLN A 18 2.72 9.55 4.35
N ALA A 19 2.75 9.57 3.01
CA ALA A 19 3.98 9.78 2.25
C ALA A 19 4.60 11.16 2.52
N GLU A 20 3.78 12.21 2.59
CA GLU A 20 4.21 13.56 2.96
C GLU A 20 4.74 13.62 4.39
N ALA A 21 4.06 12.97 5.35
CA ALA A 21 4.51 12.90 6.73
C ALA A 21 5.88 12.19 6.85
N GLU A 22 6.08 11.08 6.13
CA GLU A 22 7.36 10.38 6.04
C GLU A 22 8.43 11.28 5.43
N ALA A 23 8.16 11.90 4.28
CA ALA A 23 9.11 12.79 3.61
C ALA A 23 9.52 13.97 4.51
N ARG A 24 8.56 14.66 5.14
CA ARG A 24 8.84 15.78 6.06
C ARG A 24 9.71 15.33 7.24
N SER A 25 9.44 14.15 7.79
CA SER A 25 10.24 13.58 8.88
C SER A 25 11.68 13.29 8.44
N LEU A 26 11.87 12.62 7.30
CA LEU A 26 13.18 12.27 6.76
C LEU A 26 14.02 13.50 6.40
N TRP A 27 13.40 14.49 5.76
CA TRP A 27 14.04 15.75 5.37
C TRP A 27 14.12 16.78 6.50
N ARG A 28 13.53 16.50 7.68
CA ARG A 28 13.45 17.41 8.84
C ARG A 28 12.88 18.78 8.50
N LEU A 29 11.79 18.79 7.73
CA LEU A 29 11.17 20.00 7.21
C LEU A 29 10.15 20.58 8.21
N PRO A 30 10.07 21.92 8.36
CA PRO A 30 8.95 22.54 9.04
C PRO A 30 7.66 22.41 8.19
N PRO A 31 6.47 22.64 8.78
CA PRO A 31 5.17 22.44 8.10
C PRO A 31 5.01 23.19 6.77
N GLU A 32 5.55 24.40 6.68
CA GLU A 32 5.42 25.29 5.53
C GLU A 32 6.48 25.09 4.44
N ALA A 33 7.54 24.32 4.72
CA ALA A 33 8.58 24.07 3.73
C ALA A 33 8.08 23.16 2.60
N VAL A 34 8.58 23.43 1.40
CA VAL A 34 8.34 22.61 0.21
C VAL A 34 9.12 21.29 0.35
N ILE A 35 8.47 20.17 0.06
CA ILE A 35 9.11 18.85 0.03
C ILE A 35 9.94 18.78 -1.28
N PRO A 36 11.27 18.64 -1.22
CA PRO A 36 12.11 18.64 -2.42
C PRO A 36 11.91 17.37 -3.26
N PHE A 37 11.67 16.24 -2.59
CA PHE A 37 11.42 14.94 -3.22
C PHE A 37 10.61 14.03 -2.28
N ASN A 38 9.55 13.41 -2.79
CA ASN A 38 8.70 12.49 -2.04
C ASN A 38 8.78 11.08 -2.63
N HIS A 39 9.87 10.38 -2.33
CA HIS A 39 10.12 9.01 -2.78
C HIS A 39 8.94 8.05 -2.48
N ARG A 40 8.34 8.15 -1.28
CA ARG A 40 7.25 7.26 -0.89
C ARG A 40 6.03 7.47 -1.79
N TRP A 41 5.71 8.71 -2.11
CA TRP A 41 4.57 9.02 -2.96
C TRP A 41 4.76 8.50 -4.38
N GLU A 42 5.94 8.74 -4.97
CA GLU A 42 6.28 8.20 -6.30
C GLU A 42 6.23 6.66 -6.31
N HIS A 43 6.83 6.01 -5.30
CA HIS A 43 6.77 4.56 -5.14
C HIS A 43 5.33 4.02 -5.11
N VAL A 44 4.43 4.63 -4.32
CA VAL A 44 3.03 4.19 -4.26
C VAL A 44 2.35 4.34 -5.62
N GLN A 45 2.58 5.46 -6.33
CA GLN A 45 2.00 5.70 -7.66
C GLN A 45 2.51 4.69 -8.70
N ASP A 46 3.79 4.34 -8.64
CA ASP A 46 4.40 3.33 -9.53
C ASP A 46 3.84 1.93 -9.26
N VAL A 47 3.71 1.54 -7.99
CA VAL A 47 3.09 0.27 -7.60
C VAL A 47 1.64 0.20 -8.07
N VAL A 48 0.85 1.27 -7.90
CA VAL A 48 -0.54 1.32 -8.40
C VAL A 48 -0.58 1.20 -9.92
N SER A 49 0.33 1.87 -10.63
CA SER A 49 0.41 1.81 -12.10
C SER A 49 0.73 0.40 -12.58
N LEU A 50 1.69 -0.27 -11.95
CA LEU A 50 2.02 -1.65 -12.22
C LEU A 50 0.86 -2.60 -11.89
N ALA A 51 0.19 -2.41 -10.76
CA ALA A 51 -0.94 -3.22 -10.34
C ALA A 51 -2.08 -3.13 -11.39
N ARG A 52 -2.41 -1.92 -11.84
CA ARG A 52 -3.39 -1.68 -12.92
C ARG A 52 -2.97 -2.30 -14.25
N TRP A 53 -1.67 -2.44 -14.53
CA TRP A 53 -1.21 -3.19 -15.69
C TRP A 53 -1.42 -4.70 -15.49
N LEU A 54 -1.00 -5.24 -14.34
CA LEU A 54 -1.11 -6.66 -14.00
C LEU A 54 -2.55 -7.16 -13.98
N VAL A 55 -3.51 -6.35 -13.51
CA VAL A 55 -4.92 -6.78 -13.44
C VAL A 55 -5.48 -7.18 -14.81
N ARG A 56 -5.01 -6.53 -15.89
CA ARG A 56 -5.38 -6.87 -17.27
C ARG A 56 -4.76 -8.18 -17.75
N GLN A 57 -3.63 -8.57 -17.16
CA GLN A 57 -2.92 -9.81 -17.50
C GLN A 57 -3.44 -11.02 -16.71
N THR A 58 -3.88 -10.79 -15.47
CA THR A 58 -4.20 -11.88 -14.53
C THR A 58 -5.70 -12.10 -14.35
N GLY A 59 -6.55 -11.11 -14.68
CA GLY A 59 -7.97 -11.16 -14.36
C GLY A 59 -8.27 -11.06 -12.86
N ALA A 60 -7.32 -10.57 -12.05
CA ALA A 60 -7.51 -10.36 -10.62
C ALA A 60 -8.61 -9.34 -10.33
N ASP A 61 -9.18 -9.40 -9.11
CA ASP A 61 -10.21 -8.44 -8.71
C ASP A 61 -9.66 -7.01 -8.65
N THR A 62 -10.15 -6.15 -9.53
CA THR A 62 -9.62 -4.80 -9.72
C THR A 62 -9.74 -3.92 -8.48
N LEU A 63 -10.88 -3.94 -7.78
CA LEU A 63 -11.05 -3.10 -6.59
C LEU A 63 -10.15 -3.54 -5.44
N THR A 64 -10.03 -4.85 -5.21
CA THR A 64 -9.16 -5.41 -4.17
C THR A 64 -7.70 -5.05 -4.45
N LEU A 65 -7.25 -5.27 -5.69
CA LEU A 65 -5.88 -5.02 -6.08
C LEU A 65 -5.52 -3.53 -6.00
N GLU A 66 -6.39 -2.64 -6.46
CA GLU A 66 -6.12 -1.21 -6.44
C GLU A 66 -6.17 -0.62 -5.03
N ALA A 67 -7.13 -1.03 -4.19
CA ALA A 67 -7.17 -0.63 -2.78
C ALA A 67 -5.93 -1.11 -2.01
N ALA A 68 -5.50 -2.36 -2.24
CA ALA A 68 -4.28 -2.88 -1.63
C ALA A 68 -3.04 -2.10 -2.09
N ALA A 69 -2.93 -1.78 -3.38
CA ALA A 69 -1.79 -1.03 -3.92
C ALA A 69 -1.68 0.38 -3.32
N TRP A 70 -2.79 1.12 -3.21
CA TRP A 70 -2.77 2.45 -2.57
C TRP A 70 -2.40 2.40 -1.10
N LEU A 71 -2.88 1.38 -0.36
CA LEU A 71 -2.78 1.34 1.10
C LEU A 71 -1.62 0.50 1.64
N HIS A 72 -0.84 -0.19 0.80
CA HIS A 72 0.16 -1.17 1.27
C HIS A 72 1.19 -0.55 2.24
N ASP A 73 1.63 0.68 1.97
CA ASP A 73 2.61 1.41 2.77
C ASP A 73 1.98 2.49 3.67
N VAL A 74 0.66 2.49 3.90
CA VAL A 74 -0.04 3.54 4.67
C VAL A 74 0.42 3.64 6.14
N ARG A 75 1.21 2.67 6.62
CA ARG A 75 1.86 2.68 7.94
C ARG A 75 3.36 2.40 7.87
N LYS A 76 4.04 2.84 6.81
CA LYS A 76 5.45 2.48 6.55
C LYS A 76 6.40 2.68 7.73
N MET A 77 6.22 3.80 8.44
CA MET A 77 7.09 4.20 9.53
C MET A 77 6.87 3.39 10.82
N GLU A 78 5.85 2.53 10.88
CA GLU A 78 5.56 1.69 12.03
C GLU A 78 6.35 0.36 11.98
N PRO A 79 6.74 -0.20 13.14
CA PRO A 79 7.23 -1.56 13.20
C PRO A 79 6.19 -2.55 12.67
N ARG A 80 6.63 -3.57 11.91
CA ARG A 80 5.73 -4.55 11.26
C ARG A 80 4.66 -3.86 10.39
N HIS A 81 5.10 -2.90 9.57
CA HIS A 81 4.21 -2.02 8.80
C HIS A 81 3.20 -2.76 7.93
N ALA A 82 3.46 -3.99 7.46
CA ALA A 82 2.46 -4.76 6.75
C ALA A 82 1.26 -5.13 7.64
N ILE A 83 1.49 -5.49 8.90
CA ILE A 83 0.41 -5.80 9.86
C ILE A 83 -0.32 -4.51 10.25
N ALA A 84 0.42 -3.45 10.59
CA ALA A 84 -0.15 -2.16 10.95
C ALA A 84 -0.98 -1.57 9.79
N GLY A 85 -0.44 -1.62 8.58
CA GLY A 85 -1.08 -1.17 7.34
C GLY A 85 -2.36 -1.96 7.04
N ALA A 86 -2.36 -3.28 7.22
CA ALA A 86 -3.57 -4.09 7.04
C ALA A 86 -4.68 -3.70 8.03
N ASN A 87 -4.33 -3.42 9.28
CA ASN A 87 -5.30 -2.95 10.28
C ASN A 87 -5.83 -1.55 9.95
N ALA A 88 -4.95 -0.65 9.51
CA ALA A 88 -5.33 0.69 9.08
C ALA A 88 -6.24 0.65 7.84
N ALA A 89 -5.94 -0.18 6.85
CA ALA A 89 -6.73 -0.34 5.64
C ALA A 89 -8.17 -0.76 5.95
N ARG A 90 -8.38 -1.69 6.89
CA ARG A 90 -9.74 -2.05 7.35
C ARG A 90 -10.52 -0.85 7.88
N GLN A 91 -9.87 -0.02 8.70
CA GLN A 91 -10.50 1.15 9.31
C GLN A 91 -10.77 2.27 8.30
N ILE A 92 -9.87 2.46 7.33
CA ILE A 92 -10.02 3.42 6.24
C ILE A 92 -11.21 3.01 5.36
N LEU A 93 -11.20 1.78 4.85
CA LEU A 93 -12.23 1.30 3.91
C LEU A 93 -13.63 1.25 4.54
N ALA A 94 -13.75 0.95 5.84
CA ALA A 94 -15.02 0.96 6.56
C ALA A 94 -15.72 2.34 6.59
N LYS A 95 -15.00 3.43 6.29
CA LYS A 95 -15.52 4.81 6.23
C LYS A 95 -15.84 5.27 4.81
N THR A 96 -15.78 4.36 3.84
CA THR A 96 -15.91 4.63 2.41
C THR A 96 -17.00 3.78 1.77
N ASP A 97 -17.29 4.02 0.49
CA ASP A 97 -18.18 3.19 -0.32
C ASP A 97 -17.52 1.87 -0.82
N PHE A 98 -16.33 1.51 -0.32
CA PHE A 98 -15.65 0.26 -0.70
C PHE A 98 -16.50 -0.97 -0.33
N PRO A 99 -16.64 -1.98 -1.21
CA PRO A 99 -17.44 -3.16 -0.92
C PRO A 99 -16.92 -3.92 0.31
N PRO A 100 -17.69 -4.03 1.42
CA PRO A 100 -17.19 -4.64 2.66
C PRO A 100 -16.73 -6.09 2.50
N ALA A 101 -17.36 -6.84 1.58
CA ALA A 101 -17.02 -8.22 1.26
C ALA A 101 -15.60 -8.41 0.69
N ARG A 102 -14.95 -7.32 0.22
CA ARG A 102 -13.59 -7.36 -0.37
C ARG A 102 -12.51 -6.93 0.62
N THR A 103 -12.90 -6.34 1.75
CA THR A 103 -11.97 -5.75 2.73
C THR A 103 -10.98 -6.78 3.29
N ASP A 104 -11.43 -8.01 3.52
CA ASP A 104 -10.56 -9.07 4.04
C ASP A 104 -9.44 -9.43 3.07
N ALA A 105 -9.73 -9.48 1.77
CA ALA A 105 -8.75 -9.76 0.72
C ALA A 105 -7.72 -8.61 0.59
N VAL A 106 -8.16 -7.35 0.70
CA VAL A 106 -7.26 -6.19 0.76
C VAL A 106 -6.32 -6.29 1.96
N CYS A 107 -6.87 -6.54 3.14
CA CYS A 107 -6.08 -6.65 4.37
C CYS A 107 -5.08 -7.80 4.31
N ASP A 108 -5.47 -8.94 3.70
CA ASP A 108 -4.57 -10.09 3.55
C ASP A 108 -3.40 -9.78 2.59
N ALA A 109 -3.68 -9.15 1.45
CA ALA A 109 -2.66 -8.72 0.50
C ALA A 109 -1.66 -7.76 1.16
N ILE A 110 -2.15 -6.74 1.89
CA ILE A 110 -1.29 -5.80 2.60
C ILE A 110 -0.50 -6.52 3.70
N ARG A 111 -1.08 -7.44 4.46
CA ARG A 111 -0.35 -8.15 5.52
C ARG A 111 0.84 -8.96 5.01
N LYS A 112 0.78 -9.42 3.76
CA LYS A 112 1.78 -10.31 3.13
C LYS A 112 2.72 -9.60 2.15
N HIS A 113 2.59 -8.27 2.00
CA HIS A 113 3.34 -7.54 0.98
C HIS A 113 4.84 -7.40 1.30
N GLU A 114 5.23 -7.55 2.56
CA GLU A 114 6.63 -7.58 3.00
C GLU A 114 7.04 -8.99 3.43
N GLY A 115 8.34 -9.28 3.37
CA GLY A 115 8.90 -10.44 4.03
C GLY A 115 8.68 -11.78 3.32
N MET A 116 8.65 -11.78 1.99
CA MET A 116 8.89 -13.00 1.20
C MET A 116 10.35 -13.42 1.34
N PHE A 117 10.68 -14.02 2.48
CA PHE A 117 11.99 -14.59 2.76
C PHE A 117 12.01 -16.06 2.35
N ARG A 118 13.12 -16.47 1.73
CA ARG A 118 13.40 -17.89 1.59
C ARG A 118 13.71 -18.47 2.98
N PRO A 119 13.25 -19.70 3.30
CA PRO A 119 13.69 -20.38 4.51
C PRO A 119 15.21 -20.35 4.61
N PRO A 120 15.80 -20.19 5.82
CA PRO A 120 17.25 -20.15 6.00
C PRO A 120 17.99 -21.35 5.38
N ASN A 121 17.29 -22.49 5.26
CA ASN A 121 17.82 -23.75 4.76
C ASN A 121 17.28 -24.10 3.35
N ALA A 122 16.71 -23.16 2.61
CA ALA A 122 16.24 -23.43 1.26
C ALA A 122 17.43 -23.66 0.32
N SER A 123 17.38 -24.75 -0.46
CA SER A 123 18.35 -25.02 -1.55
C SER A 123 18.44 -23.80 -2.48
N PRO A 124 19.64 -23.40 -2.95
CA PRO A 124 19.85 -22.29 -3.90
C PRO A 124 18.83 -22.29 -5.04
N LEU A 125 18.42 -21.09 -5.49
CA LEU A 125 17.60 -20.98 -6.70
C LEU A 125 18.44 -21.43 -7.88
N GLU A 126 17.85 -22.23 -8.77
CA GLU A 126 18.47 -22.63 -10.03
C GLU A 126 17.85 -21.84 -11.18
N PRO A 127 18.67 -21.27 -12.09
CA PRO A 127 20.13 -21.40 -12.10
C PRO A 127 20.80 -20.52 -11.02
N LEU A 128 21.99 -20.92 -10.55
CA LEU A 128 22.78 -20.22 -9.52
C LEU A 128 23.02 -18.73 -9.81
N GLU A 129 22.89 -18.27 -11.06
CA GLU A 129 22.98 -16.84 -11.40
C GLU A 129 21.78 -16.01 -10.89
N ALA A 130 20.70 -16.67 -10.46
CA ALA A 130 19.49 -16.06 -9.92
C ALA A 130 19.42 -16.06 -8.37
N ALA A 131 20.51 -16.47 -7.68
CA ALA A 131 20.58 -16.62 -6.23
C ALA A 131 21.20 -15.41 -5.50
#